data_AF-M1VD97-F1
#
_entry.id   AF-M1VD97-F1
#
_cell.length_a   1.000
_cell.length_b   1.000
_cell.length_c   1.000
_cell.angle_alpha   90.00
_cell.angle_beta   90.00
_cell.angle_gamma   90.00
#
_symmetry.space_group_name_H-M   'P 1'
#
loop_
_entity.id
_entity.type
_entity.pdbx_description
1 polymer ?
#
loop_
_entity_poly.entity_id
_entity_poly.type
_entity_poly.pdbx_seq_one_letter_code
_entity_poly.pdbx_strand_id
1 'polypeptide(L)'
;MVFAHEAAKKGKKIKVIEKRDHIAGNIYTKEVEGIQVHEYGAHIFHTSEKEIWDYVNQFAEFNRYNVDFFANKEDYLATYPKIVFTGMIDEFFDYQLGELEYRSLRFETEVLDMENYQGNAVVNYTDSETPYTRIIEHKHFEFGTQEKTIITREYSKTWKRGDEPYYPVNNDSNNKLYTAYKRLAEQQENVIFGGRLSHYRYYDMHQVIGAALQCV
;
A
#
# COMPACT_ATOMS: atom_id res chain seq x y z
N MET A 1 -9.55 0.19 -3.90
CA MET A 1 -10.71 -0.67 -4.26
C MET A 1 -12.03 -0.16 -3.66
N VAL A 2 -12.10 0.20 -2.37
CA VAL A 2 -13.33 0.75 -1.73
C VAL A 2 -14.00 1.87 -2.53
N PHE A 3 -13.27 2.93 -2.89
CA PHE A 3 -13.83 4.04 -3.67
C PHE A 3 -14.46 3.55 -4.99
N ALA A 4 -13.71 2.74 -5.75
CA ALA A 4 -14.15 2.23 -7.05
C ALA A 4 -15.44 1.41 -6.92
N HIS A 5 -15.52 0.57 -5.88
CA HIS A 5 -16.70 -0.23 -5.58
C HIS A 5 -17.93 0.61 -5.24
N GLU A 6 -17.79 1.60 -4.35
CA GLU A 6 -18.91 2.48 -3.99
C GLU A 6 -19.34 3.39 -5.14
N ALA A 7 -18.39 3.89 -5.93
CA ALA A 7 -18.70 4.66 -7.13
C ALA A 7 -19.47 3.81 -8.16
N ALA A 8 -19.09 2.53 -8.34
CA ALA A 8 -19.80 1.60 -9.20
C ALA A 8 -21.23 1.31 -8.71
N LYS A 9 -21.44 1.14 -7.40
CA LYS A 9 -22.77 1.03 -6.78
C LYS A 9 -23.65 2.26 -7.07
N LYS A 10 -23.06 3.46 -7.16
CA LYS A 10 -23.75 4.69 -7.57
C LYS A 10 -23.93 4.83 -9.09
N GLY A 11 -23.76 3.76 -9.86
CA GLY A 11 -24.01 3.71 -11.30
C GLY A 11 -22.90 4.30 -12.18
N LYS A 12 -21.71 4.55 -11.63
CA LYS A 12 -20.56 5.05 -12.41
C LYS A 12 -19.86 3.90 -13.13
N LYS A 13 -19.42 4.15 -14.37
CA LYS A 13 -18.50 3.24 -15.07
C LYS A 13 -17.07 3.51 -14.59
N ILE A 14 -16.43 2.50 -14.01
CA ILE A 14 -15.11 2.63 -13.38
C ILE A 14 -14.11 1.71 -14.09
N LYS A 15 -12.92 2.25 -14.39
CA LYS A 15 -11.74 1.48 -14.80
C LYS A 15 -10.72 1.56 -13.68
N VAL A 16 -10.31 0.40 -13.15
CA VAL A 16 -9.26 0.31 -12.13
C VAL A 16 -7.95 -0.06 -12.81
N ILE A 17 -6.88 0.62 -12.44
CA ILE A 17 -5.54 0.45 -12.99
C ILE A 17 -4.61 0.22 -11.80
N GLU A 18 -3.83 -0.87 -11.85
CA GLU A 18 -2.87 -1.26 -10.82
C GLU A 18 -1.51 -1.43 -11.49
N LYS A 19 -0.48 -0.84 -10.86
CA LYS A 19 0.90 -0.84 -11.38
C LYS A 19 1.55 -2.22 -11.28
N ARG A 20 1.06 -3.06 -10.35
CA ARG A 20 1.52 -4.43 -10.15
C ARG A 20 0.77 -5.43 -11.02
N ASP A 21 1.36 -6.61 -11.18
CA ASP A 21 0.79 -7.74 -11.93
C ASP A 21 -0.24 -8.56 -11.12
N HIS A 22 -0.53 -8.12 -9.90
CA HIS A 22 -1.54 -8.66 -8.99
C HIS A 22 -2.40 -7.53 -8.38
N ILE A 23 -3.55 -7.89 -7.82
CA ILE A 23 -4.43 -6.95 -7.11
C ILE A 23 -3.96 -6.68 -5.69
N ALA A 24 -4.59 -5.68 -5.05
CA ALA A 24 -4.37 -5.27 -3.65
C ALA A 24 -3.05 -4.52 -3.34
N GLY A 25 -2.22 -4.21 -4.34
CA GLY A 25 -1.00 -3.43 -4.15
C GLY A 25 -0.13 -4.02 -3.04
N ASN A 26 0.34 -3.20 -2.09
CA ASN A 26 1.21 -3.69 -1.00
C ASN A 26 0.47 -4.51 0.09
N ILE A 27 -0.83 -4.82 -0.10
CA ILE A 27 -1.63 -5.71 0.76
C ILE A 27 -1.86 -7.06 0.05
N TYR A 28 -1.05 -7.36 -0.97
CA TYR A 28 -1.11 -8.64 -1.65
C TYR A 28 -0.51 -9.76 -0.80
N THR A 29 -1.18 -10.90 -0.85
CA THR A 29 -0.78 -12.13 -0.21
C THR A 29 -0.66 -13.23 -1.25
N LYS A 30 0.41 -14.01 -1.14
CA LYS A 30 0.72 -15.10 -2.05
C LYS A 30 0.70 -16.41 -1.28
N GLU A 31 -0.04 -17.39 -1.76
CA GLU A 31 0.04 -18.74 -1.19
C GLU A 31 1.33 -19.43 -1.62
N VAL A 32 2.10 -19.92 -0.64
CA VAL A 32 3.32 -20.71 -0.84
C VAL A 32 3.28 -21.87 0.15
N GLU A 33 3.29 -23.12 -0.33
CA GLU A 33 3.24 -24.33 0.51
C GLU A 33 2.04 -24.34 1.48
N GLY A 34 0.89 -23.79 1.05
CA GLY A 34 -0.31 -23.66 1.88
C GLY A 34 -0.21 -22.62 3.00
N ILE A 35 0.80 -21.74 2.98
CA ILE A 35 0.97 -20.60 3.88
C ILE A 35 0.72 -19.31 3.10
N GLN A 36 -0.12 -18.43 3.66
CA GLN A 36 -0.40 -17.11 3.13
C GLN A 36 0.76 -16.16 3.44
N VAL A 37 1.60 -15.86 2.43
CA VAL A 37 2.79 -15.03 2.55
C VAL A 37 2.46 -13.57 2.22
N HIS A 38 2.65 -12.68 3.18
CA HIS A 38 2.49 -11.24 3.00
C HIS A 38 3.71 -10.66 2.25
N GLU A 39 3.63 -10.59 0.91
CA GLU A 39 4.76 -10.30 0.00
C GLU A 39 5.47 -8.97 0.31
N TYR A 40 4.71 -7.95 0.72
CA TYR A 40 5.18 -6.57 0.88
C TYR A 40 5.24 -6.13 2.35
N GLY A 41 5.38 -7.09 3.26
CA GLY A 41 5.37 -6.87 4.70
C GLY A 41 4.00 -7.15 5.32
N ALA A 42 4.00 -7.32 6.65
CA ALA A 42 2.81 -7.69 7.39
C ALA A 42 1.73 -6.60 7.29
N HIS A 43 0.54 -6.99 6.84
CA HIS A 43 -0.62 -6.13 6.80
C HIS A 43 -1.74 -6.76 7.65
N ILE A 44 -2.12 -6.08 8.72
CA ILE A 44 -3.11 -6.56 9.69
C ILE A 44 -4.23 -5.54 9.77
N PHE A 45 -5.46 -5.98 9.50
CA PHE A 45 -6.63 -5.12 9.61
C PHE A 45 -7.17 -5.18 11.04
N HIS A 46 -7.15 -4.02 11.71
CA HIS A 46 -7.86 -3.81 12.96
C HIS A 46 -8.63 -2.49 12.89
N THR A 47 -9.82 -2.49 13.45
CA THR A 47 -10.66 -1.30 13.58
C THR A 47 -11.53 -1.44 14.82
N SER A 48 -11.74 -0.35 15.55
CA SER A 48 -12.79 -0.24 16.57
C SER A 48 -14.09 0.33 15.99
N GLU A 49 -14.08 0.78 14.73
CA GLU A 49 -15.24 1.34 14.05
C GLU A 49 -16.10 0.26 13.43
N LYS A 50 -17.30 0.07 14.00
CA LYS A 50 -18.24 -0.97 13.59
C LYS A 50 -18.66 -0.84 12.12
N GLU A 51 -18.87 0.37 11.62
CA GLU A 51 -19.30 0.60 10.23
C GLU A 51 -18.25 0.12 9.23
N ILE A 52 -16.97 0.38 9.50
CA ILE A 52 -15.85 -0.08 8.67
C ILE A 52 -15.74 -1.61 8.75
N TRP A 53 -15.93 -2.19 9.93
CA TRP A 53 -15.93 -3.65 10.11
C TRP A 53 -17.04 -4.33 9.30
N ASP A 54 -18.28 -3.86 9.44
CA ASP A 54 -19.44 -4.40 8.73
C ASP A 54 -19.30 -4.23 7.20
N TYR A 55 -18.63 -3.16 6.78
CA TYR A 55 -18.35 -2.88 5.37
C TYR A 55 -17.36 -3.90 4.79
N VAL A 56 -16.18 -4.06 5.39
CA VAL A 56 -15.10 -4.92 4.85
C VAL A 56 -15.55 -6.38 4.70
N ASN A 57 -16.39 -6.87 5.61
CA ASN A 57 -16.89 -8.26 5.60
C ASN A 57 -17.82 -8.60 4.42
N GLN A 58 -18.14 -7.66 3.53
CA GLN A 58 -19.03 -7.88 2.38
C GLN A 58 -18.29 -8.34 1.10
N PHE A 59 -16.95 -8.40 1.08
CA PHE A 59 -16.17 -8.23 -0.16
C PHE A 59 -15.16 -9.32 -0.56
N ALA A 60 -15.32 -10.59 -0.22
CA ALA A 60 -14.59 -11.64 -0.95
C ALA A 60 -15.48 -12.11 -2.13
N GLU A 61 -15.10 -12.07 -3.42
CA GLU A 61 -13.84 -12.42 -4.12
C GLU A 61 -13.63 -11.50 -5.37
N PHE A 62 -12.40 -11.30 -5.88
CA PHE A 62 -12.11 -10.31 -6.96
C PHE A 62 -11.08 -10.72 -8.05
N ASN A 63 -11.27 -10.07 -9.22
CA ASN A 63 -10.65 -10.32 -10.54
C ASN A 63 -9.28 -9.62 -10.78
N ARG A 64 -8.55 -10.11 -11.78
CA ARG A 64 -7.16 -9.74 -12.17
C ARG A 64 -7.09 -8.66 -13.28
N TYR A 65 -6.12 -7.74 -13.21
CA TYR A 65 -5.75 -6.85 -14.32
C TYR A 65 -4.33 -6.25 -14.14
N ASN A 66 -3.70 -5.76 -15.22
CA ASN A 66 -2.33 -5.23 -15.19
C ASN A 66 -2.17 -4.06 -16.19
N VAL A 67 -2.02 -2.81 -15.72
CA VAL A 67 -1.74 -1.61 -16.55
C VAL A 67 -1.00 -0.55 -15.74
N ASP A 68 0.01 0.10 -16.32
CA ASP A 68 0.72 1.22 -15.71
C ASP A 68 0.00 2.56 -15.98
N PHE A 69 -0.29 3.33 -14.92
CA PHE A 69 -0.88 4.66 -14.99
C PHE A 69 0.05 5.67 -15.67
N PHE A 70 1.34 5.65 -15.32
CA PHE A 70 2.29 6.68 -15.76
C PHE A 70 2.64 6.55 -17.23
N ALA A 71 2.65 5.33 -17.75
CA ALA A 71 2.88 5.05 -19.17
C ALA A 71 1.88 5.75 -20.11
N ASN A 72 0.66 6.05 -19.65
CA ASN A 72 -0.41 6.64 -20.46
C ASN A 72 -1.11 7.81 -19.75
N LYS A 73 -0.39 8.50 -18.86
CA LYS A 73 -0.98 9.52 -17.97
C LYS A 73 -1.71 10.62 -18.73
N GLU A 74 -1.10 11.15 -19.79
CA GLU A 74 -1.69 12.23 -20.60
C GLU A 74 -2.98 11.80 -21.30
N ASP A 75 -2.98 10.59 -21.88
CA ASP A 75 -4.16 10.00 -22.50
C ASP A 75 -5.29 9.80 -21.48
N TYR A 76 -4.96 9.34 -20.26
CA TYR A 76 -5.95 9.17 -19.21
C TYR A 76 -6.54 10.50 -18.76
N LEU A 77 -5.70 11.53 -18.57
CA LEU A 77 -6.17 12.87 -18.19
C LEU A 77 -7.08 13.49 -19.26
N ALA A 78 -6.85 13.20 -20.54
CA ALA A 78 -7.70 13.67 -21.64
C ALA A 78 -8.98 12.82 -21.80
N THR A 79 -8.91 11.51 -21.56
CA THR A 79 -9.99 10.56 -21.85
C THR A 79 -11.02 10.47 -20.73
N TYR A 80 -10.58 10.48 -19.46
CA TYR A 80 -11.48 10.24 -18.33
C TYR A 80 -11.94 11.55 -17.69
N PRO A 81 -13.25 11.74 -17.49
CA PRO A 81 -13.79 12.99 -16.93
C PRO A 81 -13.42 13.19 -15.45
N LYS A 82 -13.08 12.10 -14.75
CA LYS A 82 -12.60 12.13 -13.38
C LYS A 82 -11.63 10.98 -13.14
N ILE A 83 -10.51 11.27 -12.49
CA ILE A 83 -9.48 10.31 -12.10
C ILE A 83 -9.35 10.34 -10.59
N VAL A 84 -9.24 9.18 -9.95
CA VAL A 84 -8.78 9.07 -8.57
C VAL A 84 -7.36 8.55 -8.59
N PHE A 85 -6.43 9.35 -8.09
CA PHE A 85 -5.02 9.02 -8.06
C PHE A 85 -4.58 8.82 -6.61
N THR A 86 -3.94 7.67 -6.34
CA THR A 86 -3.48 7.30 -5.00
C THR A 86 -1.97 7.02 -4.91
N GLY A 87 -1.25 7.34 -5.98
CA GLY A 87 0.21 7.19 -6.08
C GLY A 87 0.97 8.38 -5.49
N MET A 88 2.28 8.41 -5.70
CA MET A 88 3.16 9.51 -5.26
C MET A 88 2.75 10.83 -5.92
N ILE A 89 2.45 11.86 -5.09
CA ILE A 89 2.01 13.17 -5.60
C ILE A 89 3.12 13.89 -6.37
N ASP A 90 4.36 13.76 -5.92
CA ASP A 90 5.55 14.28 -6.58
C ASP A 90 5.80 13.58 -7.92
N GLU A 91 5.68 12.25 -8.00
CA GLU A 91 5.74 11.49 -9.27
C GLU A 91 4.62 11.91 -10.24
N PHE A 92 3.42 12.17 -9.74
CA PHE A 92 2.34 12.71 -10.57
C PHE A 92 2.76 14.02 -11.25
N PHE A 93 3.50 14.88 -10.57
CA PHE A 93 3.97 16.16 -11.12
C PHE A 93 5.36 16.09 -11.76
N ASP A 94 5.83 14.90 -12.10
CA ASP A 94 7.16 14.62 -12.66
C ASP A 94 8.30 15.25 -11.84
N TYR A 95 8.13 15.25 -10.52
CA TYR A 95 9.11 15.75 -9.55
C TYR A 95 9.53 17.21 -9.78
N GLN A 96 8.69 18.01 -10.44
CA GLN A 96 9.05 19.38 -10.87
C GLN A 96 9.46 20.34 -9.74
N LEU A 97 9.07 20.05 -8.49
CA LEU A 97 9.44 20.84 -7.30
C LEU A 97 10.53 20.17 -6.45
N GLY A 98 11.01 18.98 -6.85
CA GLY A 98 11.89 18.12 -6.06
C GLY A 98 11.20 16.83 -5.60
N GLU A 99 11.97 15.90 -5.04
CA GLU A 99 11.47 14.59 -4.57
C GLU A 99 11.08 14.65 -3.09
N LEU A 100 9.93 14.07 -2.74
CA LEU A 100 9.57 13.85 -1.35
C LEU A 100 10.36 12.66 -0.80
N GLU A 101 10.89 12.78 0.41
CA GLU A 101 11.69 11.71 0.99
C GLU A 101 10.82 10.60 1.59
N TYR A 102 11.17 9.35 1.32
CA TYR A 102 10.54 8.20 1.95
C TYR A 102 11.58 7.29 2.61
N ARG A 103 11.13 6.45 3.53
CA ARG A 103 11.80 5.20 3.85
C ARG A 103 11.19 4.10 3.00
N SER A 104 12.05 3.30 2.40
CA SER A 104 11.68 2.07 1.69
C SER A 104 11.98 0.85 2.57
N LEU A 105 11.49 -0.30 2.15
CA LEU A 105 11.75 -1.58 2.80
C LEU A 105 12.27 -2.56 1.76
N ARG A 106 13.13 -3.47 2.20
CA ARG A 106 13.55 -4.63 1.44
C ARG A 106 13.16 -5.87 2.22
N PHE A 107 12.58 -6.84 1.52
CA PHE A 107 12.13 -8.10 2.09
C PHE A 107 12.97 -9.25 1.53
N GLU A 108 13.41 -10.14 2.41
CA GLU A 108 14.07 -11.38 2.02
C GLU A 108 13.28 -12.54 2.62
N THR A 109 12.64 -13.33 1.76
CA THR A 109 11.78 -14.45 2.14
C THR A 109 12.50 -15.78 1.93
N GLU A 110 12.39 -16.67 2.90
CA GLU A 110 12.93 -18.03 2.81
C GLU A 110 11.96 -19.06 3.38
N VAL A 111 12.00 -20.27 2.83
CA VAL A 111 11.30 -21.44 3.35
C VAL A 111 12.28 -22.23 4.21
N LEU A 112 11.88 -22.55 5.44
CA LEU A 112 12.67 -23.31 6.39
C LEU A 112 12.05 -24.69 6.62
N ASP A 113 12.90 -25.72 6.66
CA ASP A 113 12.50 -27.10 6.90
C ASP A 113 12.34 -27.37 8.41
N MET A 114 11.43 -26.63 9.03
CA MET A 114 11.04 -26.75 10.43
C MET A 114 9.64 -26.18 10.64
N GLU A 115 8.95 -26.67 11.66
CA GLU A 115 7.56 -26.28 11.92
C GLU A 115 7.46 -24.83 12.42
N ASN A 116 8.43 -24.36 13.22
CA ASN A 116 8.33 -23.11 13.95
C ASN A 116 9.72 -22.50 14.14
N TYR A 117 9.89 -21.27 13.66
CA TYR A 117 11.16 -20.53 13.76
C TYR A 117 11.20 -19.61 14.99
N GLN A 118 10.14 -18.83 15.24
CA GLN A 118 10.10 -17.82 16.31
C GLN A 118 8.84 -17.86 17.18
N GLY A 119 7.82 -18.62 16.80
CA GLY A 119 6.63 -18.89 17.60
C GLY A 119 5.66 -17.72 17.69
N ASN A 120 5.85 -16.71 16.85
CA ASN A 120 5.00 -15.53 16.78
C ASN A 120 5.03 -14.93 15.37
N ALA A 121 3.95 -14.27 14.94
CA ALA A 121 3.84 -13.74 13.59
C ALA A 121 4.89 -12.65 13.29
N VAL A 122 5.21 -11.81 14.27
CA VAL A 122 6.17 -10.70 14.11
C VAL A 122 7.05 -10.60 15.35
N VAL A 123 8.38 -10.62 15.16
CA VAL A 123 9.37 -10.35 16.22
C VAL A 123 10.26 -9.19 15.77
N ASN A 124 10.33 -8.15 16.60
CA ASN A 124 11.14 -6.96 16.34
C ASN A 124 12.55 -7.11 16.95
N TYR A 125 13.56 -6.66 16.21
CA TYR A 125 14.95 -6.63 16.64
C TYR A 125 15.34 -5.15 16.82
N THR A 126 15.64 -4.78 18.06
CA THR A 126 15.82 -3.37 18.46
C THR A 126 17.27 -3.00 18.75
N ASP A 127 18.18 -3.96 18.66
CA ASP A 127 19.62 -3.72 18.75
C ASP A 127 20.17 -3.18 17.43
N SER A 128 21.32 -2.49 17.51
CA SER A 128 21.97 -1.90 16.35
C SER A 128 22.86 -2.86 15.56
N GLU A 129 23.14 -4.04 16.11
CA GLU A 129 24.04 -5.03 15.49
C GLU A 129 23.28 -5.88 14.46
N THR A 130 21.98 -6.07 14.67
CA THR A 130 21.09 -6.81 13.77
C THR A 130 20.78 -5.99 12.52
N PRO A 131 21.00 -6.54 11.31
CA PRO A 131 20.83 -5.78 10.06
C PRO A 131 19.37 -5.59 9.62
N TYR A 132 18.43 -6.35 10.18
CA TYR A 132 16.98 -6.28 9.89
C TYR A 132 16.19 -5.75 11.09
N THR A 133 15.06 -5.11 10.82
CA THR A 133 14.20 -4.50 11.86
C THR A 133 13.26 -5.50 12.51
N ARG A 134 12.82 -6.51 11.76
CA ARG A 134 11.91 -7.56 12.23
C ARG A 134 12.00 -8.81 11.37
N ILE A 135 11.53 -9.92 11.94
CA ILE A 135 11.22 -11.15 11.22
C ILE A 135 9.73 -11.41 11.30
N ILE A 136 9.14 -11.70 10.14
CA ILE A 136 7.73 -12.10 9.98
C ILE A 136 7.70 -13.60 9.75
N GLU A 137 7.00 -14.36 10.59
CA GLU A 137 6.73 -15.78 10.39
C GLU A 137 5.25 -15.95 9.99
N HIS A 138 5.02 -16.11 8.69
CA HIS A 138 3.71 -15.86 8.07
C HIS A 138 2.61 -16.80 8.55
N LYS A 139 2.94 -18.06 8.82
CA LYS A 139 1.96 -19.08 9.23
C LYS A 139 1.18 -18.70 10.49
N HIS A 140 1.75 -17.88 11.37
CA HIS A 140 1.12 -17.48 12.62
C HIS A 140 0.00 -16.43 12.43
N PHE A 141 -0.14 -15.79 11.27
CA PHE A 141 -1.27 -14.90 10.99
C PHE A 141 -2.60 -15.65 10.88
N GLU A 142 -2.56 -16.89 10.38
CA GLU A 142 -3.75 -17.73 10.18
C GLU A 142 -3.73 -18.99 11.06
N PHE A 143 -2.91 -19.00 12.11
CA PHE A 143 -2.76 -20.13 13.05
C PHE A 143 -2.41 -21.47 12.33
N GLY A 144 -1.60 -21.39 11.28
CA GLY A 144 -1.21 -22.53 10.45
C GLY A 144 -0.40 -23.60 11.19
N THR A 145 -0.57 -24.86 10.78
CA THR A 145 0.02 -26.07 11.39
C THR A 145 0.90 -26.87 10.42
N GLN A 146 1.33 -26.26 9.32
CA GLN A 146 2.15 -26.89 8.28
C GLN A 146 3.49 -27.37 8.86
N GLU A 147 4.09 -28.43 8.31
CA GLU A 147 5.37 -28.98 8.79
C GLU A 147 6.57 -28.05 8.57
N LYS A 148 6.46 -27.14 7.60
CA LYS A 148 7.46 -26.12 7.26
C LYS A 148 6.99 -24.74 7.70
N THR A 149 7.92 -23.79 7.71
CA THR A 149 7.63 -22.39 7.96
C THR A 149 8.26 -21.49 6.91
N ILE A 150 7.65 -20.33 6.70
CA ILE A 150 8.13 -19.30 5.79
C ILE A 150 8.35 -18.05 6.62
N ILE A 151 9.57 -17.52 6.55
CA ILE A 151 9.91 -16.28 7.20
C ILE A 151 10.29 -15.20 6.19
N THR A 152 9.99 -13.95 6.53
CA THR A 152 10.49 -12.78 5.82
C THR A 152 11.29 -11.90 6.78
N ARG A 153 12.54 -11.59 6.41
CA ARG A 153 13.33 -10.54 7.07
C ARG A 153 13.04 -9.19 6.42
N GLU A 154 12.73 -8.19 7.23
CA GLU A 154 12.49 -6.82 6.79
C GLU A 154 13.71 -5.94 7.08
N TYR A 155 14.20 -5.25 6.05
CA TYR A 155 15.32 -4.32 6.16
C TYR A 155 14.85 -2.91 5.87
N SER A 156 15.18 -1.96 6.76
CA SER A 156 15.01 -0.54 6.47
C SER A 156 15.98 -0.11 5.37
N LYS A 157 15.48 0.65 4.40
CA LYS A 157 16.27 1.15 3.27
C LYS A 157 15.93 2.61 3.04
N THR A 158 16.94 3.46 2.83
CA THR A 158 16.70 4.81 2.34
C THR A 158 16.11 4.72 0.94
N TRP A 159 14.97 5.39 0.71
CA TRP A 159 14.32 5.38 -0.59
C TRP A 159 15.17 6.11 -1.64
N LYS A 160 15.09 5.65 -2.88
CA LYS A 160 15.57 6.32 -4.08
C LYS A 160 14.56 6.08 -5.21
N ARG A 161 14.59 6.90 -6.26
CA ARG A 161 13.70 6.75 -7.41
C ARG A 161 13.71 5.30 -7.93
N GLY A 162 12.52 4.75 -8.14
CA GLY A 162 12.31 3.35 -8.52
C GLY A 162 12.11 2.39 -7.33
N ASP A 163 12.49 2.78 -6.11
CA ASP A 163 12.13 2.04 -4.91
C ASP A 163 10.67 2.26 -4.54
N GLU A 164 10.10 1.30 -3.81
CA GLU A 164 8.75 1.42 -3.28
C GLU A 164 8.71 2.36 -2.05
N PRO A 165 7.87 3.39 -2.02
CA PRO A 165 7.75 4.31 -0.88
C PRO A 165 6.88 3.72 0.25
N TYR A 166 7.47 3.42 1.42
CA TYR A 166 6.76 2.81 2.56
C TYR A 166 6.40 3.79 3.68
N TYR A 167 7.31 4.67 4.09
CA TYR A 167 7.01 5.65 5.15
C TYR A 167 7.42 7.05 4.73
N PRO A 168 6.50 8.04 4.75
CA PRO A 168 6.89 9.42 4.51
C PRO A 168 7.87 9.88 5.59
N VAL A 169 8.89 10.65 5.22
CA VAL A 169 9.81 11.27 6.16
C VAL A 169 9.23 12.60 6.61
N ASN A 170 8.79 12.67 7.87
CA ASN A 170 8.22 13.88 8.43
C ASN A 170 9.33 14.82 8.92
N ASN A 171 9.61 15.85 8.13
CA ASN A 171 10.52 16.94 8.48
C ASN A 171 10.03 18.26 7.84
N ASP A 172 10.56 19.39 8.31
CA ASP A 172 10.13 20.72 7.85
C ASP A 172 10.33 20.93 6.34
N SER A 173 11.36 20.34 5.76
CA SER A 173 11.66 20.44 4.32
C SER A 173 10.57 19.74 3.50
N ASN A 174 10.29 18.47 3.80
CA ASN A 174 9.26 17.68 3.13
C ASN A 174 7.87 18.26 3.36
N ASN A 175 7.57 18.79 4.55
CA ASN A 175 6.27 19.40 4.83
C ASN A 175 6.03 20.65 3.96
N LYS A 176 7.06 21.48 3.76
CA LYS A 176 7.01 22.63 2.86
C LYS A 176 6.87 22.20 1.41
N LEU A 177 7.66 21.21 0.97
CA LEU A 177 7.61 20.67 -0.39
C LEU A 177 6.25 20.04 -0.71
N TYR A 178 5.73 19.21 0.18
CA TYR A 178 4.39 18.63 0.07
C TYR A 178 3.31 19.69 -0.02
N THR A 179 3.40 20.76 0.79
CA THR A 179 2.44 21.88 0.72
C THR A 179 2.46 22.54 -0.66
N ALA A 180 3.62 22.64 -1.31
CA ALA A 180 3.71 23.18 -2.67
C ALA A 180 3.07 22.24 -3.70
N TYR A 181 3.33 20.92 -3.61
CA TYR A 181 2.65 19.93 -4.46
C TYR A 181 1.15 19.88 -4.24
N LYS A 182 0.68 20.02 -3.00
CA LYS A 182 -0.74 20.07 -2.67
C LYS A 182 -1.45 21.22 -3.40
N ARG A 183 -0.81 22.39 -3.51
CA ARG A 183 -1.36 23.52 -4.28
C ARG A 183 -1.46 23.22 -5.78
N LEU A 184 -0.50 22.47 -6.34
CA LEU A 184 -0.59 22.01 -7.73
C LEU A 184 -1.73 20.99 -7.91
N ALA A 185 -1.90 20.08 -6.95
CA ALA A 185 -3.01 19.11 -6.95
C ALA A 185 -4.38 19.78 -6.88
N GLU A 186 -4.52 20.84 -6.09
CA GLU A 186 -5.77 21.62 -5.99
C GLU A 186 -6.17 22.30 -7.31
N GLN A 187 -5.24 22.50 -8.24
CA GLN A 187 -5.51 23.05 -9.59
C GLN A 187 -6.01 21.98 -10.58
N GLN A 188 -5.95 20.68 -10.23
CA GLN A 188 -6.38 19.59 -11.11
C GLN A 188 -7.86 19.23 -10.86
N GLU A 189 -8.78 19.96 -11.48
CA GLU A 189 -10.23 19.79 -11.24
C GLU A 189 -10.77 18.39 -11.57
N ASN A 190 -10.15 17.71 -12.53
CA ASN A 190 -10.51 16.35 -12.97
C ASN A 190 -9.80 15.24 -12.18
N VAL A 191 -8.95 15.56 -11.18
CA VAL A 191 -8.21 14.56 -10.40
C VAL A 191 -8.52 14.67 -8.91
N ILE A 192 -8.87 13.56 -8.29
CA ILE A 192 -9.02 13.42 -6.84
C ILE A 192 -7.76 12.71 -6.34
N PHE A 193 -6.96 13.41 -5.56
CA PHE A 193 -5.79 12.85 -4.89
C PHE A 193 -6.22 12.22 -3.57
N GLY A 194 -5.80 10.98 -3.31
CA GLY A 194 -6.22 10.25 -2.11
C GLY A 194 -5.22 9.21 -1.62
N GLY A 195 -5.46 8.65 -0.44
CA GLY A 195 -4.61 7.60 0.12
C GLY A 195 -3.26 8.06 0.67
N ARG A 196 -2.44 7.10 1.07
CA ARG A 196 -1.17 7.31 1.83
C ARG A 196 -0.16 8.16 1.06
N LEU A 197 0.05 7.85 -0.22
CA LEU A 197 1.11 8.46 -1.03
C LEU A 197 0.71 9.84 -1.54
N SER A 198 -0.50 10.00 -2.08
CA SER A 198 -0.91 11.31 -2.60
C SER A 198 -1.11 12.35 -1.50
N HIS A 199 -1.51 11.92 -0.30
CA HIS A 199 -1.58 12.80 0.87
C HIS A 199 -0.28 12.92 1.66
N TYR A 200 0.78 12.22 1.24
CA TYR A 200 2.08 12.16 1.93
C TYR A 200 1.93 11.94 3.45
N ARG A 201 1.09 10.98 3.83
CA ARG A 201 0.71 10.75 5.23
C ARG A 201 0.63 9.27 5.51
N TYR A 202 1.12 8.85 6.68
CA TYR A 202 0.90 7.48 7.15
C TYR A 202 -0.57 7.27 7.53
N TYR A 203 -1.19 6.23 6.95
CA TYR A 203 -2.56 5.81 7.25
C TYR A 203 -2.57 4.33 7.64
N ASP A 204 -3.31 4.02 8.70
CA ASP A 204 -3.77 2.65 8.94
C ASP A 204 -4.94 2.33 8.00
N MET A 205 -5.22 1.03 7.82
CA MET A 205 -6.22 0.56 6.85
C MET A 205 -7.63 1.12 7.11
N HIS A 206 -8.07 1.21 8.37
CA HIS A 206 -9.38 1.79 8.69
C HIS A 206 -9.47 3.28 8.29
N GLN A 207 -8.40 4.05 8.49
CA GLN A 207 -8.37 5.48 8.16
C GLN A 207 -8.50 5.74 6.66
N VAL A 208 -7.81 4.94 5.83
CA VAL A 208 -7.91 5.09 4.37
C VAL A 208 -9.26 4.62 3.84
N ILE A 209 -9.89 3.62 4.46
CA ILE A 209 -11.27 3.21 4.11
C ILE A 209 -12.24 4.34 4.45
N GLY A 210 -12.18 4.90 5.66
CA GLY A 210 -13.01 6.03 6.06
C GLY A 210 -12.85 7.24 5.14
N ALA A 211 -11.60 7.61 4.80
CA ALA A 211 -11.33 8.68 3.86
C ALA A 211 -11.90 8.39 2.46
N ALA A 212 -11.78 7.16 1.97
CA ALA A 212 -12.34 6.78 0.67
C ALA A 212 -13.86 6.91 0.64
N LEU A 213 -14.56 6.49 1.71
CA LEU A 213 -16.02 6.58 1.81
C LEU A 213 -16.53 8.03 1.79
N GLN A 214 -15.77 8.98 2.32
CA GLN A 214 -16.12 10.41 2.28
C GLN A 214 -15.97 11.04 0.88
N CYS A 215 -15.18 10.43 -0.01
CA CYS A 215 -14.91 10.99 -1.33
C CYS A 215 -15.91 10.57 -2.42
N VAL A 216 -16.77 9.58 -2.15
CA VAL A 216 -17.67 8.94 -3.14
C VAL A 216 -18.99 9.66 -3.28
#